data_AF-A0A482Z5K4-F1
#
_entry.id   AF-A0A482Z5K4-F1
#
_cell.length_a   1.000
_cell.length_b   1.000
_cell.length_c   1.000
_cell.angle_alpha   90.00
_cell.angle_beta   90.00
_cell.angle_gamma   90.00
#
_symmetry.space_group_name_H-M   'P 1'
#
loop_
_entity.id
_entity.type
_entity.pdbx_description
1 polymer ?
#
loop_
_entity_poly.entity_id
_entity_poly.type
_entity_poly.pdbx_seq_one_letter_code
_entity_poly.pdbx_strand_id
1 'polypeptide(L)'
;MAQWKFESLLNDESLFFPNANKLSDQYEVSIPKSVLAAKRKELKSSGLKGRDLEEELAVFHWETNPMKDLVLANCWSISPHESYALWKIYLGGEKNGVAIRSTISSLKKAIQEGGDPYPEEFFIGKIKYRSYLKQDELARLSVITTKKPFYDFEKVLRVFIINYPLSEGGTIPPYDLHTGRSVNIELPVLIHDVYVSPFADSS
;
A
#
# COMPACT_ATOMS: atom_id res chain seq x y z
N MET A 1 22.06 1.62 7.43
CA MET A 1 21.08 0.76 8.15
C MET A 1 20.01 0.17 7.23
N ALA A 2 20.37 -0.65 6.23
CA ALA A 2 19.38 -1.38 5.40
C ALA A 2 19.20 -2.86 5.83
N GLN A 3 20.16 -3.43 6.58
CA GLN A 3 20.20 -4.85 6.94
C GLN A 3 19.20 -5.24 8.03
N TRP A 4 18.88 -4.34 8.97
CA TRP A 4 18.02 -4.63 10.12
C TRP A 4 16.60 -5.11 9.74
N LYS A 5 16.08 -4.70 8.57
CA LYS A 5 14.76 -5.15 8.09
C LYS A 5 14.78 -6.63 7.72
N PHE A 6 15.87 -7.09 7.12
CA PHE A 6 16.04 -8.49 6.77
C PHE A 6 16.28 -9.32 8.04
N GLU A 7 17.10 -8.83 8.98
CA GLU A 7 17.29 -9.48 10.28
C GLU A 7 15.98 -9.58 11.08
N SER A 8 15.18 -8.51 11.12
CA SER A 8 13.84 -8.52 11.74
C SER A 8 12.91 -9.52 11.03
N LEU A 9 12.92 -9.59 9.70
CA LEU A 9 12.15 -10.61 8.98
C LEU A 9 12.54 -12.04 9.39
N LEU A 10 13.84 -12.32 9.55
CA LEU A 10 14.33 -13.64 9.93
C LEU A 10 14.04 -13.98 11.40
N ASN A 11 14.20 -13.01 12.30
CA ASN A 11 14.03 -13.22 13.74
C ASN A 11 12.56 -13.26 14.15
N ASP A 12 11.75 -12.38 13.56
CA ASP A 12 10.35 -12.18 13.93
C ASP A 12 9.41 -13.01 13.04
N GLU A 13 9.94 -13.65 11.98
CA GLU A 13 9.20 -14.44 10.98
C GLU A 13 7.91 -13.74 10.56
N SER A 14 8.00 -12.43 10.28
CA SER A 14 6.82 -11.60 10.01
C SER A 14 7.08 -10.54 8.95
N LEU A 15 6.03 -10.21 8.20
CA LEU A 15 6.01 -9.09 7.27
C LEU A 15 5.33 -7.89 7.92
N PHE A 16 6.00 -6.75 7.92
CA PHE A 16 5.40 -5.50 8.40
C PHE A 16 4.53 -4.82 7.33
N PHE A 17 3.30 -4.50 7.70
CA PHE A 17 2.32 -3.75 6.93
C PHE A 17 2.15 -2.36 7.55
N PRO A 18 2.92 -1.35 7.08
CA PRO A 18 2.74 0.02 7.54
C PRO A 18 1.35 0.55 7.18
N ASN A 19 0.85 1.49 8.00
CA ASN A 19 -0.30 2.30 7.62
C ASN A 19 -0.07 3.03 6.29
N ALA A 20 -1.09 3.17 5.46
CA ALA A 20 -0.96 3.83 4.17
C ALA A 20 -0.57 5.32 4.27
N ASN A 21 -0.76 5.97 5.42
CA ASN A 21 -0.21 7.31 5.70
C ASN A 21 1.31 7.35 5.76
N LYS A 22 1.98 6.21 5.94
CA LYS A 22 3.44 6.09 5.95
C LYS A 22 4.04 5.70 4.59
N LEU A 23 3.23 5.58 3.54
CA LEU A 23 3.74 5.38 2.18
C LEU A 23 4.53 6.61 1.73
N SER A 24 5.56 6.39 0.91
CA SER A 24 6.49 7.44 0.46
C SER A 24 5.81 8.52 -0.39
N ASP A 25 4.83 8.16 -1.21
CA ASP A 25 3.97 9.13 -1.89
C ASP A 25 2.78 9.47 -0.99
N GLN A 26 2.82 10.67 -0.41
CA GLN A 26 1.76 11.23 0.44
C GLN A 26 0.39 11.28 -0.24
N TYR A 27 0.33 11.26 -1.58
CA TYR A 27 -0.91 11.28 -2.36
C TYR A 27 -1.42 9.89 -2.73
N GLU A 28 -0.71 8.81 -2.41
CA GLU A 28 -1.25 7.46 -2.56
C GLU A 28 -2.45 7.24 -1.65
N VAL A 29 -3.40 6.41 -2.12
CA VAL A 29 -4.64 6.09 -1.38
C VAL A 29 -5.41 7.38 -1.04
N SER A 30 -5.47 8.33 -1.98
CA SER A 30 -6.20 9.58 -1.80
C SER A 30 -6.95 9.96 -3.08
N ILE A 31 -8.05 10.70 -2.92
CA ILE A 31 -8.82 11.22 -4.04
C ILE A 31 -8.08 12.41 -4.65
N PRO A 32 -7.77 12.39 -5.96
CA PRO A 32 -7.08 13.50 -6.59
C PRO A 32 -7.87 14.81 -6.50
N LYS A 33 -7.19 15.93 -6.21
CA LYS A 33 -7.81 17.26 -6.16
C LYS A 33 -8.55 17.62 -7.46
N SER A 34 -8.10 17.11 -8.60
CA SER A 34 -8.76 17.30 -9.90
C SER A 34 -10.16 16.70 -9.95
N VAL A 35 -10.36 15.55 -9.29
CA VAL A 35 -11.67 14.88 -9.19
C VAL A 35 -12.63 15.71 -8.33
N LEU A 36 -12.16 16.17 -7.17
CA LEU A 36 -12.94 17.05 -6.28
C LEU A 36 -13.32 18.36 -6.99
N ALA A 37 -12.39 18.97 -7.74
CA ALA A 37 -12.64 20.17 -8.51
C ALA A 37 -13.65 19.94 -9.64
N ALA A 38 -13.57 18.80 -10.34
CA ALA A 38 -14.53 18.41 -11.37
C ALA A 38 -15.93 18.23 -10.79
N LYS A 39 -16.08 17.52 -9.66
CA LYS A 39 -17.36 17.33 -8.99
C LYS A 39 -17.97 18.66 -8.54
N ARG A 40 -17.17 19.54 -7.95
CA ARG A 40 -17.63 20.89 -7.58
C ARG A 40 -18.11 21.70 -8.79
N LYS A 41 -17.41 21.61 -9.92
CA LYS A 41 -17.81 22.31 -11.16
C LYS A 41 -19.14 21.77 -11.70
N GLU A 42 -19.30 20.45 -11.70
CA GLU A 42 -20.53 19.75 -12.10
C GLU A 42 -21.72 20.19 -11.24
N LEU A 43 -21.62 20.11 -9.91
CA LEU A 43 -22.71 20.50 -9.00
C LEU A 43 -23.09 21.98 -9.17
N LYS A 44 -22.10 22.88 -9.33
CA LYS A 44 -22.35 24.29 -9.63
C LYS A 44 -23.07 24.49 -10.97
N SER A 45 -22.70 23.72 -11.99
CA SER A 45 -23.37 23.78 -13.29
C SER A 45 -24.81 23.26 -13.25
N SER A 46 -25.11 22.34 -12.33
CA SER A 46 -26.46 21.87 -12.02
C SER A 46 -27.27 22.87 -11.18
N GLY A 47 -26.71 24.02 -10.83
CA GLY A 47 -27.40 25.10 -10.12
C GLY A 47 -27.22 25.12 -8.61
N LEU A 48 -26.53 24.13 -8.01
CA LEU A 48 -26.28 24.10 -6.56
C LEU A 48 -25.34 25.24 -6.14
N LYS A 49 -25.64 25.85 -5.00
CA LYS A 49 -24.89 26.98 -4.42
C LYS A 49 -24.99 26.94 -2.89
N GLY A 50 -24.14 27.73 -2.23
CA GLY A 50 -24.23 27.94 -0.78
C GLY A 50 -24.14 26.63 0.00
N ARG A 51 -25.05 26.44 0.95
CA ARG A 51 -25.08 25.28 1.85
C ARG A 51 -25.29 23.97 1.09
N ASP A 52 -26.27 23.93 0.19
CA ASP A 52 -26.62 22.71 -0.56
C ASP A 52 -25.43 22.16 -1.37
N LEU A 53 -24.62 23.06 -1.96
CA LEU A 53 -23.40 22.66 -2.67
C LEU A 53 -22.38 22.00 -1.72
N GLU A 54 -22.18 22.57 -0.54
CA GLU A 54 -21.21 22.04 0.41
C GLU A 54 -21.69 20.74 1.07
N GLU A 55 -23.00 20.57 1.27
CA GLU A 55 -23.61 19.31 1.72
C GLU A 55 -23.38 18.18 0.70
N GLU A 56 -23.68 18.41 -0.58
CA GLU A 56 -23.44 17.42 -1.64
C GLU A 56 -21.96 17.07 -1.81
N LEU A 57 -21.06 18.07 -1.66
CA LEU A 57 -19.62 17.81 -1.67
C LEU A 57 -19.16 16.99 -0.47
N ALA A 58 -19.76 17.20 0.71
CA ALA A 58 -19.47 16.41 1.91
C ALA A 58 -19.95 14.97 1.76
N VAL A 59 -21.14 14.74 1.19
CA VAL A 59 -21.65 13.40 0.86
C VAL A 59 -20.70 12.71 -0.11
N PHE A 60 -20.35 13.36 -1.22
CA PHE A 60 -19.40 12.81 -2.18
C PHE A 60 -18.04 12.49 -1.54
N HIS A 61 -17.53 13.37 -0.69
CA HIS A 61 -16.27 13.14 0.02
C HIS A 61 -16.36 11.94 0.96
N TRP A 62 -17.46 11.79 1.70
CA TRP A 62 -17.70 10.64 2.57
C TRP A 62 -17.75 9.33 1.77
N GLU A 63 -18.57 9.27 0.73
CA GLU A 63 -18.78 8.07 -0.10
C GLU A 63 -17.52 7.63 -0.85
N THR A 64 -16.68 8.58 -1.25
CA THR A 64 -15.46 8.31 -2.03
C THR A 64 -14.21 8.25 -1.17
N ASN A 65 -14.30 8.41 0.15
CA ASN A 65 -13.14 8.38 1.02
C ASN A 65 -12.49 6.98 0.99
N PRO A 66 -11.22 6.84 0.57
CA PRO A 66 -10.55 5.55 0.58
C PRO A 66 -10.19 5.06 2.00
N MET A 67 -10.44 5.88 3.03
CA MET A 67 -10.14 5.61 4.45
C MET A 67 -8.69 5.21 4.62
N LYS A 68 -7.79 6.10 4.19
CA LYS A 68 -6.34 5.85 4.10
C LYS A 68 -5.73 5.40 5.43
N ASP A 69 -6.20 5.95 6.54
CA ASP A 69 -5.82 5.59 7.91
C ASP A 69 -6.28 4.18 8.34
N LEU A 70 -7.21 3.58 7.60
CA LEU A 70 -7.71 2.22 7.82
C LEU A 70 -7.18 1.23 6.77
N VAL A 71 -6.07 1.55 6.10
CA VAL A 71 -5.42 0.69 5.12
C VAL A 71 -3.98 0.42 5.57
N LEU A 72 -3.63 -0.86 5.69
CA LEU A 72 -2.25 -1.31 5.88
C LEU A 72 -1.73 -1.92 4.58
N ALA A 73 -0.50 -1.60 4.19
CA ALA A 73 0.00 -2.00 2.86
C ALA A 73 1.47 -2.45 2.88
N ASN A 74 1.73 -3.60 2.28
CA ASN A 74 3.06 -4.15 2.01
C ASN A 74 3.26 -4.27 0.49
N CYS A 75 4.36 -3.74 -0.04
CA CYS A 75 4.57 -3.56 -1.48
C CYS A 75 5.77 -4.37 -1.98
N TRP A 76 5.60 -5.05 -3.11
CA TRP A 76 6.60 -5.87 -3.79
C TRP A 76 6.80 -5.37 -5.21
N SER A 77 8.04 -5.35 -5.69
CA SER A 77 8.28 -5.18 -7.12
C SER A 77 8.03 -6.51 -7.83
N ILE A 78 7.30 -6.47 -8.95
CA ILE A 78 7.08 -7.62 -9.85
C ILE A 78 7.92 -7.54 -11.13
N SER A 79 8.95 -6.70 -11.12
CA SER A 79 9.93 -6.68 -12.20
C SER A 79 10.66 -8.02 -12.28
N PRO A 80 10.85 -8.61 -13.47
CA PRO A 80 11.63 -9.84 -13.63
C PRO A 80 13.14 -9.64 -13.41
N HIS A 81 13.59 -8.38 -13.39
CA HIS A 81 14.98 -8.00 -13.20
C HIS A 81 15.10 -6.99 -12.06
N GLU A 82 16.26 -7.00 -11.41
CA GLU A 82 16.64 -6.00 -10.42
C GLU A 82 16.58 -4.58 -11.00
N SER A 83 16.21 -3.61 -10.17
CA SER A 83 16.11 -2.21 -10.57
C SER A 83 17.18 -1.39 -9.88
N TYR A 84 18.09 -0.82 -10.68
CA TYR A 84 19.10 0.13 -10.20
C TYR A 84 18.46 1.24 -9.36
N ALA A 85 17.32 1.80 -9.82
CA ALA A 85 16.61 2.86 -9.12
C ALA A 85 16.06 2.37 -7.77
N LEU A 86 15.45 1.18 -7.71
CA LEU A 86 14.93 0.63 -6.46
C LEU A 86 16.04 0.38 -5.44
N TRP A 87 17.18 -0.18 -5.86
CA TRP A 87 18.34 -0.32 -4.97
C TRP A 87 18.78 1.04 -4.41
N LYS A 88 18.95 2.06 -5.25
CA LYS A 88 19.37 3.39 -4.77
C LYS A 88 18.35 4.02 -3.82
N ILE A 89 17.06 3.92 -4.13
CA ILE A 89 15.98 4.53 -3.32
C ILE A 89 15.84 3.82 -1.98
N TYR A 90 15.75 2.49 -1.96
CA TYR A 90 15.48 1.73 -0.74
C TYR A 90 16.69 1.62 0.19
N LEU A 91 17.91 1.67 -0.35
CA LEU A 91 19.11 1.72 0.47
C LEU A 91 19.39 3.10 1.06
N GLY A 92 18.77 4.17 0.53
CA GLY A 92 18.91 5.52 1.09
C GLY A 92 20.36 6.03 1.13
N GLY A 93 21.18 5.61 0.16
CA GLY A 93 22.62 5.93 0.09
C GLY A 93 23.54 4.87 0.70
N GLU A 94 23.00 3.88 1.41
CA GLU A 94 23.76 2.71 1.85
C GLU A 94 24.18 1.84 0.66
N LYS A 95 25.27 1.09 0.83
CA LYS A 95 25.75 0.12 -0.15
C LYS A 95 25.24 -1.29 0.11
N ASN A 96 25.26 -1.68 1.37
CA ASN A 96 24.89 -3.00 1.82
C ASN A 96 23.38 -3.07 2.02
N GLY A 97 22.75 -4.08 1.43
CA GLY A 97 21.36 -4.39 1.66
C GLY A 97 20.95 -5.62 0.89
N VAL A 98 19.74 -6.07 1.16
CA VAL A 98 19.23 -7.37 0.74
C VAL A 98 17.86 -7.20 0.12
N ALA A 99 17.59 -7.94 -0.95
CA ALA A 99 16.27 -8.14 -1.50
C ALA A 99 15.92 -9.62 -1.42
N ILE A 100 14.65 -9.93 -1.17
CA ILE A 100 14.14 -11.29 -1.22
C ILE A 100 13.26 -11.44 -2.46
N ARG A 101 13.35 -12.61 -3.09
CA ARG A 101 12.46 -12.98 -4.18
C ARG A 101 11.47 -14.01 -3.70
N SER A 102 10.23 -13.85 -4.12
CA SER A 102 9.14 -14.79 -3.90
C SER A 102 8.29 -14.92 -5.16
N THR A 103 7.26 -15.74 -5.09
CA THR A 103 6.17 -15.80 -6.08
C THR A 103 4.87 -15.33 -5.41
N ILE A 104 3.89 -14.88 -6.20
CA ILE A 104 2.58 -14.46 -5.65
C ILE A 104 1.92 -15.61 -4.87
N SER A 105 2.03 -16.84 -5.37
CA SER A 105 1.52 -18.04 -4.70
C SER A 105 2.24 -18.30 -3.37
N SER A 106 3.57 -18.20 -3.35
CA SER A 106 4.36 -18.39 -2.12
C SER A 106 4.09 -17.30 -1.09
N LEU A 107 4.01 -16.04 -1.51
CA LEU A 107 3.68 -14.92 -0.62
C LEU A 107 2.30 -15.12 0.04
N LYS A 108 1.29 -15.49 -0.76
CA LYS A 108 -0.06 -15.79 -0.25
C LYS A 108 -0.02 -16.97 0.73
N LYS A 109 0.64 -18.06 0.34
CA LYS A 109 0.74 -19.28 1.15
C LYS A 109 1.48 -19.02 2.48
N ALA A 110 2.59 -18.28 2.44
CA ALA A 110 3.37 -17.95 3.61
C ALA A 110 2.57 -17.15 4.65
N ILE A 111 1.76 -16.17 4.22
CA ILE A 111 0.87 -15.41 5.12
C ILE A 111 -0.22 -16.32 5.71
N GLN A 112 -0.78 -17.24 4.91
CA GLN A 112 -1.84 -18.13 5.37
C GLN A 112 -1.35 -19.21 6.35
N GLU A 113 -0.12 -19.70 6.15
CA GLU A 113 0.48 -20.76 6.96
C GLU A 113 1.33 -20.23 8.13
N GLY A 114 1.57 -18.92 8.20
CA GLY A 114 2.43 -18.30 9.22
C GLY A 114 1.90 -18.31 10.66
N GLY A 115 0.69 -18.84 10.91
CA GLY A 115 0.16 -18.98 12.27
C GLY A 115 -0.07 -17.64 12.97
N ASP A 116 -0.50 -16.60 12.24
CA ASP A 116 -0.76 -15.29 12.81
C ASP A 116 -1.86 -15.34 13.89
N PRO A 117 -1.63 -14.76 15.09
CA PRO A 117 -2.58 -14.86 16.21
C PRO A 117 -3.87 -14.08 16.01
N TYR A 118 -3.92 -13.17 15.04
CA TYR A 118 -5.12 -12.41 14.68
C TYR A 118 -5.24 -12.39 13.15
N PRO A 119 -5.71 -13.51 12.54
CA PRO A 119 -5.75 -13.66 11.09
C PRO A 119 -6.76 -12.68 10.49
N GLU A 120 -6.31 -11.92 9.50
CA GLU A 120 -7.13 -10.95 8.77
C GLU A 120 -7.22 -11.30 7.29
N GLU A 121 -8.30 -10.87 6.64
CA GLU A 121 -8.40 -10.92 5.19
C GLU A 121 -7.39 -9.94 4.58
N PHE A 122 -6.61 -10.44 3.63
CA PHE A 122 -5.69 -9.63 2.84
C PHE A 122 -6.06 -9.68 1.36
N PHE A 123 -5.87 -8.55 0.71
CA PHE A 123 -6.09 -8.38 -0.72
C PHE A 123 -4.75 -8.23 -1.42
N ILE A 124 -4.68 -8.74 -2.65
CA ILE A 124 -3.49 -8.60 -3.49
C ILE A 124 -3.90 -7.89 -4.78
N GLY A 125 -3.25 -6.78 -5.09
CA GLY A 125 -3.57 -5.96 -6.24
C GLY A 125 -2.32 -5.48 -6.96
N LYS A 126 -2.29 -5.63 -8.28
CA LYS A 126 -1.28 -4.97 -9.12
C LYS A 126 -1.61 -3.48 -9.21
N ILE A 127 -0.62 -2.64 -8.95
CA ILE A 127 -0.78 -1.19 -9.03
C ILE A 127 -0.99 -0.76 -10.49
N LYS A 128 -2.02 0.05 -10.70
CA LYS A 128 -2.33 0.73 -11.97
C LYS A 128 -1.72 2.13 -11.94
N TYR A 129 -0.90 2.42 -12.92
CA TYR A 129 -0.25 3.72 -13.05
C TYR A 129 -1.08 4.64 -13.95
N ARG A 130 -1.68 5.68 -13.37
CA ARG A 130 -2.66 6.54 -14.07
C ARG A 130 -2.43 8.01 -13.78
N SER A 131 -2.51 8.85 -14.80
CA SER A 131 -2.41 10.32 -14.67
C SER A 131 -3.68 10.96 -14.10
N TYR A 132 -4.83 10.27 -14.19
CA TYR A 132 -6.10 10.72 -13.66
C TYR A 132 -6.98 9.54 -13.21
N LEU A 133 -7.93 9.84 -12.32
CA LEU A 133 -9.05 8.97 -11.95
C LEU A 133 -10.35 9.69 -12.32
N LYS A 134 -11.34 8.96 -12.81
CA LYS A 134 -12.68 9.49 -13.05
C LYS A 134 -13.58 9.29 -11.83
N GLN A 135 -14.71 9.99 -11.77
CA GLN A 135 -15.64 9.90 -10.63
C GLN A 135 -16.24 8.49 -10.44
N ASP A 136 -16.42 7.75 -11.52
CA ASP A 136 -16.89 6.36 -11.53
C ASP A 136 -15.80 5.33 -11.17
N GLU A 137 -14.56 5.76 -10.98
CA GLU A 137 -13.41 4.90 -10.69
C GLU A 137 -12.91 5.05 -9.23
N LEU A 138 -13.68 5.71 -8.37
CA LEU A 138 -13.28 6.06 -7.00
C LEU A 138 -13.59 4.99 -5.96
N ALA A 139 -13.98 3.78 -6.39
CA ALA A 139 -14.13 2.65 -5.49
C ALA A 139 -12.84 2.46 -4.68
N ARG A 140 -12.98 2.18 -3.37
CA ARG A 140 -11.87 2.11 -2.40
C ARG A 140 -10.69 1.26 -2.90
N LEU A 141 -10.97 0.06 -3.43
CA LEU A 141 -9.96 -0.83 -4.01
C LEU A 141 -9.22 -0.22 -5.20
N SER A 142 -9.92 0.50 -6.08
CA SER A 142 -9.33 1.17 -7.24
C SER A 142 -8.37 2.28 -6.81
N VAL A 143 -8.73 3.05 -5.78
CA VAL A 143 -7.89 4.13 -5.24
C VAL A 143 -6.65 3.55 -4.53
N ILE A 144 -6.83 2.48 -3.74
CA ILE A 144 -5.72 1.78 -3.05
C ILE A 144 -4.72 1.20 -4.04
N THR A 145 -5.19 0.77 -5.20
CA THR A 145 -4.37 0.13 -6.25
C THR A 145 -3.99 1.08 -7.39
N THR A 146 -4.08 2.40 -7.19
CA THR A 146 -3.66 3.40 -8.18
C THR A 146 -2.48 4.22 -7.68
N LYS A 147 -1.51 4.46 -8.58
CA LYS A 147 -0.36 5.33 -8.33
C LYS A 147 -0.11 6.24 -9.54
N LYS A 148 0.61 7.35 -9.34
CA LYS A 148 0.94 8.27 -10.45
C LYS A 148 1.94 7.63 -11.42
N PRO A 149 1.91 7.96 -12.73
CA PRO A 149 2.80 7.35 -13.73
C PRO A 149 4.28 7.56 -13.47
N PHE A 150 4.64 8.64 -12.76
CA PHE A 150 6.01 8.92 -12.34
C PHE A 150 6.67 7.78 -11.54
N TYR A 151 5.87 6.93 -10.90
CA TYR A 151 6.36 5.79 -10.11
C TYR A 151 6.26 4.44 -10.83
N ASP A 152 5.96 4.43 -12.13
CA ASP A 152 5.80 3.19 -12.91
C ASP A 152 7.07 2.32 -12.94
N PHE A 153 8.24 2.90 -12.71
CA PHE A 153 9.50 2.17 -12.58
C PHE A 153 9.51 1.17 -11.41
N GLU A 154 8.66 1.35 -10.39
CA GLU A 154 8.60 0.45 -9.25
C GLU A 154 7.94 -0.90 -9.60
N LYS A 155 7.02 -0.91 -10.57
CA LYS A 155 6.21 -2.07 -11.00
C LYS A 155 5.65 -2.84 -9.80
N VAL A 156 4.77 -2.21 -9.03
CA VAL A 156 4.34 -2.71 -7.71
C VAL A 156 3.17 -3.69 -7.79
N LEU A 157 3.29 -4.77 -7.01
CA LEU A 157 2.20 -5.56 -6.46
C LEU A 157 2.04 -5.20 -4.99
N ARG A 158 0.81 -4.93 -4.56
CA ARG A 158 0.50 -4.55 -3.18
C ARG A 158 -0.31 -5.65 -2.52
N VAL A 159 0.15 -6.11 -1.36
CA VAL A 159 -0.66 -6.84 -0.40
C VAL A 159 -1.18 -5.83 0.61
N PHE A 160 -2.47 -5.84 0.90
CA PHE A 160 -3.06 -4.85 1.79
C PHE A 160 -4.21 -5.42 2.62
N ILE A 161 -4.35 -4.86 3.82
CA ILE A 161 -5.43 -5.14 4.76
C ILE A 161 -6.33 -3.90 4.78
N ILE A 162 -7.64 -4.14 4.79
CA ILE A 162 -8.66 -3.11 4.80
C ILE A 162 -9.45 -3.23 6.09
N ASN A 163 -9.35 -2.21 6.93
CA ASN A 163 -10.19 -2.06 8.11
C ASN A 163 -11.35 -1.10 7.82
N TYR A 164 -12.37 -1.14 8.67
CA TYR A 164 -13.56 -0.30 8.55
C TYR A 164 -13.75 0.50 9.84
N PRO A 165 -14.41 1.67 9.78
CA PRO A 165 -14.76 2.40 10.98
C PRO A 165 -15.80 1.63 11.80
N LEU A 166 -15.85 1.86 13.11
CA LEU A 166 -16.82 1.21 14.00
C LEU A 166 -18.27 1.46 13.56
N SER A 167 -18.54 2.64 12.99
CA SER A 167 -19.86 3.01 12.44
C SER A 167 -20.29 2.17 11.24
N GLU A 168 -19.35 1.48 10.58
CA GLU A 168 -19.59 0.63 9.41
C GLU A 168 -19.28 -0.85 9.71
N GLY A 169 -19.35 -1.25 10.99
CA GLY A 169 -19.14 -2.64 11.41
C GLY A 169 -17.68 -3.05 11.55
N GLY A 170 -16.76 -2.09 11.56
CA GLY A 170 -15.36 -2.35 11.90
C GLY A 170 -15.15 -2.77 13.36
N THR A 171 -13.97 -3.32 13.64
CA THR A 171 -13.54 -3.71 14.99
C THR A 171 -12.25 -2.98 15.38
N ILE A 172 -12.00 -2.85 16.68
CA ILE A 172 -10.72 -2.35 17.18
C ILE A 172 -9.71 -3.51 17.15
N PRO A 173 -8.64 -3.44 16.33
CA PRO A 173 -7.64 -4.49 16.29
C PRO A 173 -6.71 -4.45 17.52
N PRO A 174 -5.98 -5.55 17.82
CA PRO A 174 -5.04 -5.61 18.94
C PRO A 174 -3.70 -4.89 18.67
N TYR A 175 -3.67 -3.93 17.73
CA TYR A 175 -2.48 -3.20 17.30
C TYR A 175 -2.83 -1.76 16.92
N ASP A 176 -1.83 -0.88 16.85
CA ASP A 176 -2.03 0.51 16.44
C ASP A 176 -2.10 0.65 14.92
N LEU A 177 -3.30 0.88 14.40
CA LEU A 177 -3.54 1.10 12.97
C LEU A 177 -2.72 2.26 12.40
N HIS A 178 -2.49 3.34 13.16
CA HIS A 178 -1.71 4.48 12.67
C HIS A 178 -0.24 4.12 12.48
N THR A 179 0.24 3.11 13.18
CA THR A 179 1.59 2.61 13.04
C THR A 179 1.71 1.58 11.92
N GLY A 180 0.83 0.58 11.94
CA GLY A 180 0.92 -0.62 11.12
C GLY A 180 1.05 -1.88 11.99
N ARG A 181 1.25 -3.01 11.32
CA ARG A 181 1.20 -4.33 11.96
C ARG A 181 2.23 -5.28 11.38
N SER A 182 2.85 -6.11 12.21
CA SER A 182 3.58 -7.31 11.77
C SER A 182 2.62 -8.49 11.63
N VAL A 183 2.64 -9.16 10.48
CA VAL A 183 1.84 -10.35 10.17
C VAL A 183 2.78 -11.54 10.08
N ASN A 184 2.52 -12.58 10.87
CA ASN A 184 3.38 -13.77 10.88
C ASN A 184 3.35 -14.48 9.52
N ILE A 185 4.49 -15.05 9.13
CA ILE A 185 4.66 -15.76 7.86
C ILE A 185 5.43 -17.07 8.05
N GLU A 186 5.16 -18.04 7.19
CA GLU A 186 6.00 -19.24 7.06
C GLU A 186 7.23 -18.89 6.20
N LEU A 187 8.36 -18.63 6.86
CA LEU A 187 9.57 -18.08 6.25
C LEU A 187 10.16 -18.97 5.13
N PRO A 188 10.34 -20.30 5.32
CA PRO A 188 10.70 -21.25 4.26
C PRO A 188 9.80 -21.21 3.02
N VAL A 189 8.51 -20.90 3.17
CA VAL A 189 7.57 -20.80 2.04
C VAL A 189 7.71 -19.44 1.34
N LEU A 190 8.00 -18.38 2.10
CA LEU A 190 8.11 -17.02 1.59
C LEU A 190 9.34 -16.82 0.70
N ILE A 191 10.53 -17.16 1.19
CA ILE A 191 11.80 -16.79 0.55
C ILE A 191 12.24 -17.87 -0.44
N HIS A 192 12.32 -17.50 -1.72
CA HIS A 192 12.89 -18.38 -2.75
C HIS A 192 14.37 -18.11 -2.94
N ASP A 193 14.74 -16.84 -3.08
CA ASP A 193 16.13 -16.40 -3.20
C ASP A 193 16.34 -15.16 -2.34
N VAL A 194 17.61 -14.97 -1.99
CA VAL A 194 18.12 -13.76 -1.35
C VAL A 194 19.15 -13.14 -2.29
N TYR A 195 18.96 -11.87 -2.63
CA TYR A 195 19.86 -11.07 -3.45
C TYR A 195 20.58 -10.07 -2.57
N VAL A 196 21.90 -10.01 -2.69
CA VAL A 196 22.71 -8.97 -2.06
C VAL A 196 22.84 -7.81 -3.04
N SER A 197 22.76 -6.58 -2.51
CA SER A 197 22.94 -5.36 -3.29
C SER A 197 24.17 -5.45 -4.20
N PRO A 198 24.05 -5.10 -5.50
CA PRO A 198 25.19 -5.09 -6.43
C PRO A 198 26.21 -3.99 -6.10
N PHE A 199 25.90 -3.13 -5.13
CA PHE A 199 26.82 -2.11 -4.62
C PHE A 199 27.47 -2.49 -3.29
N ALA A 200 27.11 -3.65 -2.72
CA ALA A 200 27.65 -4.09 -1.44
C ALA A 200 29.18 -4.15 -1.51
N ASP A 201 29.83 -3.76 -0.41
CA ASP A 201 31.28 -3.86 -0.34
C ASP A 201 31.67 -5.34 -0.33
N SER A 202 32.71 -5.71 -1.08
CA SER A 202 33.29 -7.05 -1.05
C SER A 202 34.08 -7.22 0.24
N SER A 203 33.39 -7.65 1.29
CA SER A 203 33.99 -8.14 2.53
C SER A 203 34.46 -9.58 2.38
#